data_AF-A0A7D8Z184-F1
#
_entry.id   AF-A0A7D8Z184-F1
#
_cell.length_a   1.000
_cell.length_b   1.000
_cell.length_c   1.000
_cell.angle_alpha   90.00
_cell.angle_beta   90.00
_cell.angle_gamma   90.00
#
_symmetry.space_group_name_H-M   'P 1'
#
loop_
_entity.id
_entity.type
_entity.pdbx_description
1 polymer ?
#
loop_
_entity_poly.entity_id
_entity_poly.type
_entity_poly.pdbx_seq_one_letter_code
_entity_poly.pdbx_strand_id
1 'polypeptide(L)'
;MLSPSCGRLTGLVDWAEAEMLPFGLCLYGLEEILGEMTEGGWEYHDAAEGLRGVFWRALGEGIGEEEMVRVQMARLAGILLWWGFAWDEGRIDRVVEEGRDEIEIARLDAFLGPFEEGDVRVSKL
;
A
#
# COMPACT_ATOMS: atom_id res chain seq x y z
N MET A 1 12.50 9.58 10.65
CA MET A 1 13.31 10.81 10.63
C MET A 1 14.41 10.69 9.59
N LEU A 2 14.62 11.74 8.79
CA LEU A 2 15.62 11.75 7.72
C LEU A 2 16.66 12.84 7.97
N SER A 3 17.92 12.56 7.63
CA SER A 3 18.98 13.58 7.61
C SER A 3 18.73 14.59 6.47
N PRO A 4 18.62 15.90 6.73
CA PRO A 4 18.40 16.89 5.67
C PRO A 4 19.52 16.95 4.63
N SER A 5 20.75 16.59 5.01
CA SER A 5 21.92 16.68 4.12
C SER A 5 22.09 15.51 3.17
N CYS A 6 21.50 14.35 3.47
CA CYS A 6 21.76 13.12 2.71
C CYS A 6 20.59 12.14 2.62
N GLY A 7 19.43 12.46 3.20
CA GLY A 7 18.23 11.61 3.15
C GLY A 7 18.34 10.29 3.92
N ARG A 8 19.42 10.04 4.67
CA ARG A 8 19.56 8.82 5.47
C ARG A 8 18.54 8.77 6.59
N LEU A 9 17.97 7.58 6.83
CA LEU A 9 17.13 7.32 7.99
C LEU A 9 17.98 7.46 9.26
N THR A 10 17.60 8.41 10.13
CA THR A 10 18.31 8.69 11.40
C THR A 10 17.54 8.23 12.63
N GLY A 11 16.29 7.83 12.46
CA GLY A 11 15.47 7.26 13.52
C GLY A 11 14.07 6.92 13.04
N LEU A 12 13.44 5.99 13.75
CA LEU A 12 12.04 5.63 13.61
C LEU A 12 11.28 6.19 14.81
N VAL A 13 10.13 6.78 14.56
CA VAL A 13 9.22 7.32 15.58
C VAL A 13 7.89 6.59 15.48
N ASP A 14 7.08 6.70 16.52
CA ASP A 14 5.71 6.16 16.53
C ASP A 14 5.59 4.65 16.27
N TRP A 15 6.46 3.87 16.92
CA TRP A 15 6.50 2.41 16.81
C TRP A 15 5.73 1.72 17.96
N ALA A 16 4.91 2.46 18.70
CA ALA A 16 4.17 1.94 19.85
C ALA A 16 3.14 0.87 19.45
N GLU A 17 2.59 0.99 18.24
CA GLU A 17 1.63 0.04 17.65
C GLU A 17 2.30 -0.94 16.67
N ALA A 18 3.62 -1.12 16.73
CA ALA A 18 4.32 -2.05 15.85
C ALA A 18 3.99 -3.51 16.17
N GLU A 19 3.71 -4.30 15.14
CA GLU A 19 3.35 -5.72 15.25
C GLU A 19 4.27 -6.62 14.42
N MET A 20 4.35 -7.89 14.81
CA MET A 20 5.07 -8.93 14.06
C MET A 20 4.16 -9.52 12.98
N LEU A 21 4.30 -9.02 11.75
CA LEU A 21 3.46 -9.38 10.60
C LEU A 21 4.33 -9.80 9.39
N PRO A 22 3.74 -10.43 8.35
CA PRO A 22 4.46 -10.75 7.13
C PRO A 22 5.12 -9.51 6.51
N PHE A 23 6.40 -9.61 6.17
CA PHE A 23 7.11 -8.52 5.50
C PHE A 23 6.43 -8.17 4.18
N GLY A 24 5.98 -6.93 4.04
CA GLY A 24 5.14 -6.48 2.94
C GLY A 24 3.82 -5.87 3.39
N LEU A 25 3.31 -6.23 4.57
CA LEU A 25 1.97 -5.78 5.00
C LEU A 25 1.84 -4.26 5.08
N CYS A 26 2.87 -3.56 5.57
CA CYS A 26 2.86 -2.09 5.64
C CYS A 26 3.27 -1.40 4.33
N LEU A 27 3.50 -2.14 3.23
CA LEU A 27 3.92 -1.54 1.95
C LEU A 27 2.79 -0.83 1.20
N TYR A 28 1.57 -0.78 1.72
CA TYR A 28 0.58 0.23 1.30
C TYR A 28 1.14 1.66 1.52
N GLY A 29 1.99 1.84 2.55
CA GLY A 29 2.65 3.11 2.82
C GLY A 29 3.63 3.55 1.73
N LEU A 30 4.09 2.63 0.87
CA LEU A 30 4.85 3.02 -0.33
C LEU A 30 3.96 3.83 -1.27
N GLU A 31 2.73 3.38 -1.53
CA GLU A 31 1.81 4.11 -2.41
C GLU A 31 1.43 5.45 -1.79
N GLU A 32 1.18 5.50 -0.48
CA GLU A 32 0.90 6.75 0.26
C GLU A 32 2.00 7.81 0.12
N ILE A 33 3.27 7.40 -0.01
CA ILE A 33 4.39 8.35 -0.15
C ILE A 33 4.56 8.79 -1.62
N LEU A 34 4.03 8.03 -2.57
CA LEU A 34 4.21 8.26 -4.01
C LEU A 34 3.10 9.12 -4.62
N GLY A 35 2.06 9.46 -3.88
CA GLY A 35 0.96 10.29 -4.35
C GLY A 35 0.25 10.99 -3.21
N GLU A 36 -0.86 11.63 -3.54
CA GLU A 36 -1.71 12.33 -2.59
C GLU A 36 -3.18 12.28 -3.03
N MET A 37 -4.07 12.52 -2.07
CA MET A 37 -5.49 12.69 -2.34
C MET A 37 -5.77 14.15 -2.75
N THR A 38 -6.34 14.34 -3.93
CA THR A 38 -6.77 15.65 -4.46
C THR A 38 -8.30 15.75 -4.50
N GLU A 39 -8.83 16.90 -4.92
CA GLU A 39 -10.27 17.04 -5.20
C GLU A 39 -10.75 16.11 -6.33
N GLY A 40 -9.85 15.64 -7.19
CA GLY A 40 -10.12 14.74 -8.31
C GLY A 40 -9.93 13.26 -8.00
N GLY A 41 -9.55 12.90 -6.77
CA GLY A 41 -9.22 11.53 -6.36
C GLY A 41 -7.74 11.35 -6.07
N TRP A 42 -7.27 10.10 -6.12
CA TRP A 42 -5.86 9.80 -5.87
C TRP A 42 -4.99 10.18 -7.08
N GLU A 43 -3.95 10.97 -6.86
CA GLU A 43 -2.99 11.35 -7.90
C GLU A 43 -1.57 10.97 -7.49
N TYR A 44 -0.88 10.24 -8.35
CA TYR A 44 0.54 9.97 -8.17
C TYR A 44 1.39 11.16 -8.60
N HIS A 45 2.46 11.43 -7.87
CA HIS A 45 3.44 12.45 -8.25
C HIS A 45 4.19 12.04 -9.53
N ASP A 46 4.70 13.01 -10.29
CA ASP A 46 5.43 12.77 -11.55
C ASP A 46 6.59 11.75 -11.42
N ALA A 47 7.27 11.74 -10.27
CA ALA A 47 8.39 10.84 -10.01
C ALA A 47 7.98 9.44 -9.51
N ALA A 48 6.68 9.18 -9.31
CA ALA A 48 6.18 8.00 -8.62
C ALA A 48 6.64 6.69 -9.27
N GLU A 49 6.53 6.56 -10.59
CA GLU A 49 6.93 5.37 -11.33
C GLU A 49 8.43 5.08 -11.15
N GLY A 50 9.27 6.11 -11.31
CA GLY A 50 10.72 5.99 -11.15
C GLY A 50 11.12 5.59 -9.72
N LEU A 51 10.51 6.22 -8.71
CA LEU A 51 10.78 5.92 -7.31
C LEU A 51 10.28 4.53 -6.92
N ARG A 52 9.11 4.10 -7.42
CA ARG A 52 8.59 2.73 -7.25
C ARG A 52 9.57 1.71 -7.84
N GLY A 53 10.10 1.97 -9.04
CA GLY A 53 11.12 1.12 -9.67
C GLY A 53 12.42 1.05 -8.87
N VAL A 54 12.88 2.16 -8.30
CA VAL A 54 14.06 2.18 -7.41
C VAL A 54 13.82 1.33 -6.17
N PHE A 55 12.66 1.49 -5.53
CA PHE A 55 12.31 0.73 -4.33
C PHE A 55 12.30 -0.78 -4.58
N TRP A 56 11.56 -1.25 -5.58
CA TRP A 56 11.42 -2.68 -5.85
C TRP A 56 12.71 -3.34 -6.33
N ARG A 57 13.52 -2.62 -7.11
CA ARG A 57 14.85 -3.09 -7.50
C ARG A 57 15.75 -3.25 -6.28
N ALA A 58 15.85 -2.23 -5.43
CA ALA A 58 16.70 -2.28 -4.24
C ALA A 58 16.26 -3.38 -3.26
N LEU A 59 14.95 -3.58 -3.10
CA LEU A 59 14.42 -4.67 -2.30
C LEU A 59 14.72 -6.04 -2.92
N GLY A 60 14.51 -6.18 -4.23
CA GLY A 60 14.75 -7.42 -4.98
C GLY A 60 16.22 -7.85 -5.01
N GLU A 61 17.18 -6.91 -4.95
CA GLU A 61 18.60 -7.24 -4.80
C GLU A 61 18.89 -7.99 -3.48
N GLY A 62 18.04 -7.84 -2.46
CA GLY A 62 18.20 -8.45 -1.14
C GLY A 62 17.37 -9.72 -0.89
N ILE A 63 16.44 -10.08 -1.78
CA ILE A 63 15.52 -11.22 -1.59
C ILE A 63 15.36 -12.06 -2.86
N GLY A 64 15.10 -13.37 -2.70
CA GLY A 64 14.84 -14.27 -3.83
C GLY A 64 13.49 -14.01 -4.49
N GLU A 65 13.27 -14.59 -5.67
CA GLU A 65 12.01 -14.46 -6.43
C GLU A 65 10.80 -15.00 -5.63
N GLU A 66 10.95 -16.12 -4.93
CA GLU A 66 9.87 -16.69 -4.12
C GLU A 66 9.47 -15.78 -2.93
N GLU A 67 10.46 -15.23 -2.24
CA GLU A 67 10.25 -14.21 -1.21
C GLU A 67 9.55 -12.99 -1.80
N MET A 68 9.97 -12.53 -2.99
CA MET A 68 9.33 -11.39 -3.65
C MET A 68 7.83 -11.64 -3.89
N VAL A 69 7.43 -12.84 -4.31
CA VAL A 69 6.01 -13.21 -4.45
C VAL A 69 5.29 -13.10 -3.09
N ARG A 70 5.90 -13.59 -2.01
CA ARG A 70 5.33 -13.47 -0.65
C ARG A 70 5.19 -12.01 -0.22
N VAL A 71 6.16 -11.15 -0.53
CA VAL A 71 6.11 -9.71 -0.26
C VAL A 71 4.98 -9.04 -1.03
N GLN A 72 4.79 -9.38 -2.31
CA GLN A 72 3.70 -8.82 -3.11
C GLN A 72 2.32 -9.24 -2.57
N MET A 73 2.16 -10.51 -2.19
CA MET A 73 0.93 -10.98 -1.56
C MET A 73 0.66 -10.29 -0.22
N ALA A 74 1.69 -10.11 0.61
CA ALA A 74 1.58 -9.37 1.85
C ALA A 74 1.23 -7.88 1.60
N ARG A 75 1.80 -7.24 0.58
CA ARG A 75 1.45 -5.87 0.17
C ARG A 75 -0.03 -5.76 -0.19
N LEU A 76 -0.55 -6.67 -1.01
CA LEU A 76 -1.97 -6.68 -1.39
C LEU A 76 -2.88 -6.87 -0.16
N ALA A 77 -2.54 -7.83 0.71
CA ALA A 77 -3.27 -8.02 1.97
C ALA A 77 -3.22 -6.74 2.84
N GLY A 78 -2.09 -6.06 2.90
CA GLY A 78 -1.92 -4.79 3.59
C GLY A 78 -2.81 -3.68 3.07
N ILE A 79 -2.86 -3.49 1.74
CA ILE A 79 -3.73 -2.50 1.09
C ILE A 79 -5.20 -2.78 1.45
N LEU A 80 -5.64 -4.04 1.34
CA LEU A 80 -7.02 -4.43 1.64
C LEU A 80 -7.35 -4.31 3.13
N LEU A 81 -6.43 -4.63 4.03
CA LEU A 81 -6.65 -4.48 5.47
C LEU A 81 -6.78 -3.01 5.88
N TRP A 82 -5.97 -2.14 5.26
CA TRP A 82 -5.92 -0.73 5.66
C TRP A 82 -7.02 0.11 5.01
N TRP A 83 -7.32 -0.14 3.73
CA TRP A 83 -8.27 0.67 2.95
C TRP A 83 -9.56 -0.08 2.59
N GLY A 84 -9.63 -1.39 2.77
CA GLY A 84 -10.80 -2.21 2.42
C GLY A 84 -11.87 -2.27 3.50
N PHE A 85 -11.58 -1.79 4.71
CA PHE A 85 -12.55 -1.72 5.80
C PHE A 85 -12.83 -0.27 6.17
N ALA A 86 -14.10 0.03 6.38
CA ALA A 86 -14.48 1.37 6.81
C ALA A 86 -14.23 1.54 8.31
N TRP A 87 -13.74 2.72 8.69
CA TRP A 87 -13.53 3.10 10.07
C TRP A 87 -14.69 3.97 10.56
N ASP A 88 -15.76 3.32 11.02
CA ASP A 88 -16.95 3.99 11.52
C ASP A 88 -16.87 4.14 13.05
N GLU A 89 -16.47 5.32 13.54
CA GLU A 89 -16.42 5.64 14.98
C GLU A 89 -15.58 4.64 15.79
N GLY A 90 -14.46 4.17 15.23
CA GLY A 90 -13.59 3.17 15.88
C GLY A 90 -14.00 1.71 15.64
N ARG A 91 -15.04 1.45 14.85
CA ARG A 91 -15.44 0.10 14.45
C ARG A 91 -14.93 -0.23 13.05
N ILE A 92 -14.43 -1.46 12.92
CA ILE A 92 -13.96 -2.08 11.67
C ILE A 92 -14.87 -3.30 11.42
N ASP A 93 -16.17 -3.06 11.29
CA ASP A 93 -17.22 -4.09 11.21
C ASP A 93 -17.88 -4.21 9.83
N ARG A 94 -17.43 -3.41 8.85
CA ARG A 94 -17.88 -3.47 7.46
C ARG A 94 -16.76 -3.16 6.46
N VAL A 95 -16.96 -3.61 5.23
CA VAL A 95 -16.15 -3.19 4.08
C VAL A 95 -16.54 -1.80 3.62
N VAL A 96 -15.64 -1.14 2.90
CA VAL A 96 -15.90 0.16 2.26
C VAL A 96 -16.96 0.05 1.16
N GLU A 97 -17.68 1.13 0.92
CA GLU A 97 -18.82 1.21 0.01
C GLU A 97 -18.71 2.44 -0.91
N GLU A 98 -18.85 2.22 -2.22
CA GLU A 98 -19.00 3.29 -3.21
C GLU A 98 -20.21 4.19 -2.87
N GLY A 99 -20.07 5.49 -3.05
CA GLY A 99 -21.04 6.50 -2.65
C GLY A 99 -20.92 6.96 -1.20
N ARG A 100 -20.09 6.28 -0.38
CA ARG A 100 -19.94 6.57 1.06
C ARG A 100 -18.49 6.77 1.49
N ASP A 101 -17.59 5.87 1.07
CA ASP A 101 -16.19 5.82 1.49
C ASP A 101 -15.27 6.17 0.30
N GLU A 102 -15.58 7.25 -0.41
CA GLU A 102 -14.92 7.65 -1.67
C GLU A 102 -13.39 7.80 -1.56
N ILE A 103 -12.94 8.21 -0.38
CA ILE A 103 -11.51 8.43 -0.09
C ILE A 103 -10.75 7.10 -0.05
N GLU A 104 -11.35 6.07 0.54
CA GLU A 104 -10.84 4.72 0.59
C GLU A 104 -10.94 4.05 -0.79
N ILE A 105 -12.08 4.22 -1.48
CA ILE A 105 -12.30 3.68 -2.83
C ILE A 105 -11.27 4.22 -3.82
N ALA A 106 -11.04 5.53 -3.85
CA ALA A 106 -10.05 6.14 -4.74
C ALA A 106 -8.62 5.60 -4.51
N ARG A 107 -8.27 5.26 -3.26
CA ARG A 107 -6.99 4.60 -2.95
C ARG A 107 -6.96 3.16 -3.42
N LEU A 108 -8.02 2.39 -3.18
CA LEU A 108 -8.10 1.00 -3.64
C LEU A 108 -7.96 0.92 -5.16
N ASP A 109 -8.68 1.77 -5.89
CA ASP A 109 -8.59 1.87 -7.35
C ASP A 109 -7.16 2.20 -7.80
N ALA A 110 -6.50 3.16 -7.15
CA ALA A 110 -5.15 3.56 -7.49
C ALA A 110 -4.07 2.52 -7.12
N PHE A 111 -4.24 1.80 -6.02
CA PHE A 111 -3.18 0.95 -5.42
C PHE A 111 -3.22 -0.49 -5.92
N LEU A 112 -4.42 -0.97 -6.23
CA LEU A 112 -4.66 -2.29 -6.79
C LEU A 112 -4.62 -2.25 -8.32
N GLY A 113 -4.81 -1.06 -8.92
CA GLY A 113 -4.95 -0.87 -10.34
C GLY A 113 -6.37 -1.24 -10.81
N PRO A 114 -6.68 -1.07 -12.11
CA PRO A 114 -7.97 -1.49 -12.64
C PRO A 114 -8.13 -3.00 -12.42
N PHE A 115 -9.21 -3.39 -11.76
CA PHE A 115 -9.67 -4.77 -11.77
C PHE A 115 -10.30 -5.04 -13.14
N GLU A 116 -9.63 -5.80 -13.99
CA GLU A 116 -10.29 -6.35 -15.17
C GLU A 116 -11.18 -7.51 -14.70
N GLU A 117 -12.37 -7.67 -15.29
CA GLU A 117 -13.37 -8.68 -14.91
C GLU A 117 -12.83 -10.13 -14.99
N GLY A 118 -11.65 -10.33 -15.58
CA GLY A 118 -10.90 -11.59 -15.64
C GLY A 118 -10.01 -11.91 -14.43
N ASP A 119 -9.68 -10.93 -13.59
CA ASP A 119 -8.70 -11.07 -12.49
C ASP A 119 -9.29 -11.76 -11.25
N VAL A 120 -10.63 -11.81 -11.13
CA VAL A 120 -11.34 -12.44 -10.00
C VAL A 120 -11.46 -13.97 -10.15
N ARG A 121 -10.75 -14.58 -11.10
CA ARG A 121 -10.65 -16.05 -11.19
C ARG A 121 -9.69 -16.59 -10.15
N VAL A 122 -10.14 -16.61 -8.89
CA VAL A 122 -9.65 -17.60 -7.94
C VAL A 122 -10.12 -18.95 -8.46
N SER A 123 -9.28 -19.64 -9.23
CA SER A 123 -9.46 -21.06 -9.50
C SER A 123 -9.70 -21.74 -8.16
N LYS A 124 -10.91 -22.28 -8.00
CA LYS A 124 -11.29 -23.09 -6.85
C LYS A 124 -10.16 -24.08 -6.57
N LEU A 125 -9.62 -24.02 -5.35
CA LEU A 125 -8.77 -25.08 -4.78
C LEU A 125 -9.49 -26.43 -4.84
#